data_AF-A0A8X6VI68-F1
#
_entry.id   AF-A0A8X6VI68-F1
#
_cell.length_a   1.000
_cell.length_b   1.000
_cell.length_c   1.000
_cell.angle_alpha   90.00
_cell.angle_beta   90.00
_cell.angle_gamma   90.00
#
_symmetry.space_group_name_H-M   'P 1'
#
loop_
_entity.id
_entity.type
_entity.pdbx_description
1 polymer ?
#
loop_
_entity_poly.entity_id
_entity_poly.type
_entity_poly.pdbx_seq_one_letter_code
_entity_poly.pdbx_strand_id
1 'polypeptide(L)'
;MTVRDITEAVGAGKSSVYRTINQQTNFGAVFRKRKSKRGRKRKTTPRTDKFLVHNSTMHPYKTSKDLQRELLAIGMSVDSPTIQRRLIEAEKFARKPIEKQLLTPAMKKNVSIGSGNISAGLYKIERRLYSDDAKRLLVMLVSFIKILLHAILLR
;
A
#
# COMPACT_ATOMS: atom_id res chain seq x y z
N MET A 1 -39.46 -36.88 -7.01
CA MET A 1 -39.86 -35.48 -6.72
C MET A 1 -40.29 -34.82 -8.01
N THR A 2 -41.54 -34.39 -8.08
CA THR A 2 -42.05 -33.60 -9.19
C THR A 2 -41.63 -32.13 -9.03
N VAL A 3 -41.77 -31.34 -10.10
CA VAL A 3 -41.46 -29.90 -10.05
C VAL A 3 -42.39 -29.16 -9.08
N ARG A 4 -43.64 -29.63 -8.90
CA ARG A 4 -44.57 -29.03 -7.93
C ARG A 4 -44.09 -29.22 -6.50
N ASP A 5 -43.66 -30.42 -6.15
CA ASP A 5 -43.13 -30.74 -4.81
C ASP A 5 -41.92 -29.84 -4.48
N ILE A 6 -41.05 -29.59 -5.47
CA ILE A 6 -39.89 -28.70 -5.31
C ILE A 6 -40.33 -27.26 -5.09
N THR A 7 -41.34 -26.79 -5.82
CA THR A 7 -41.83 -25.41 -5.65
C THR A 7 -42.48 -25.19 -4.29
N GLU A 8 -43.21 -26.17 -3.77
CA GLU A 8 -43.83 -26.10 -2.45
C GLU A 8 -42.79 -26.16 -1.33
N ALA A 9 -41.79 -27.03 -1.45
CA ALA A 9 -40.71 -27.15 -0.47
C ALA A 9 -39.78 -25.92 -0.42
N VAL A 10 -39.50 -25.30 -1.57
CA VAL A 10 -38.51 -24.19 -1.69
C VAL A 10 -39.18 -22.81 -1.69
N GLY A 11 -40.50 -22.74 -1.91
CA GLY A 11 -41.23 -21.47 -2.04
C GLY A 11 -40.86 -20.66 -3.29
N ALA A 12 -40.30 -21.31 -4.32
CA ALA A 12 -39.88 -20.66 -5.56
C ALA A 12 -40.89 -20.88 -6.69
N GLY A 13 -41.00 -19.93 -7.62
CA GLY A 13 -41.87 -20.07 -8.79
C GLY A 13 -41.43 -21.22 -9.72
N LYS A 14 -42.40 -21.92 -10.32
CA LYS A 14 -42.19 -23.05 -11.25
C LYS A 14 -41.17 -22.76 -12.34
N SER A 15 -41.22 -21.57 -12.93
CA SER A 15 -40.28 -21.15 -13.98
C SER A 15 -38.83 -21.07 -13.51
N SER A 16 -38.60 -20.68 -12.26
CA SER A 16 -37.26 -20.63 -11.65
C SER A 16 -36.71 -22.03 -11.39
N VAL A 17 -37.57 -22.92 -10.88
CA VAL A 17 -37.23 -24.33 -10.64
C VAL A 17 -36.91 -25.03 -11.95
N TYR A 18 -37.78 -24.94 -12.96
CA TYR A 18 -37.54 -25.50 -14.29
C TYR A 18 -36.23 -24.98 -14.90
N ARG A 19 -35.99 -23.67 -14.81
CA ARG A 19 -34.76 -23.07 -15.32
C ARG A 19 -33.51 -23.62 -14.61
N THR A 20 -33.61 -23.89 -13.32
CA THR A 20 -32.50 -24.42 -12.51
C THR A 20 -32.25 -25.89 -12.82
N ILE A 21 -33.30 -26.71 -12.91
CA ILE A 21 -33.23 -28.12 -13.35
C ILE A 21 -32.65 -28.20 -14.76
N ASN A 22 -33.11 -27.36 -15.69
CA ASN A 22 -32.57 -27.31 -17.05
C ASN A 22 -31.10 -26.86 -17.08
N GLN A 23 -30.67 -25.98 -16.17
CA GLN A 23 -29.25 -25.63 -16.08
C GLN A 23 -28.41 -26.81 -15.57
N GLN A 24 -28.89 -27.50 -14.54
CA GLN A 24 -28.20 -28.66 -13.97
C GLN A 24 -28.12 -29.82 -14.95
N THR A 25 -29.19 -30.12 -15.68
CA THR A 25 -29.25 -31.22 -16.66
C THR A 25 -28.38 -30.95 -17.90
N ASN A 26 -28.44 -29.73 -18.45
CA ASN A 26 -27.71 -29.42 -19.68
C ASN A 26 -26.22 -29.09 -19.45
N PHE A 27 -25.87 -28.52 -18.29
CA PHE A 27 -24.50 -28.03 -18.05
C PHE A 27 -23.82 -28.65 -16.83
N GLY A 28 -24.48 -29.57 -16.11
CA GLY A 28 -23.95 -30.20 -14.89
C GLY A 28 -23.84 -29.27 -13.68
N ALA A 29 -24.17 -27.98 -13.82
CA ALA A 29 -24.06 -26.98 -12.78
C ALA A 29 -25.08 -25.84 -12.95
N VAL A 30 -25.49 -25.25 -11.83
CA VAL A 30 -26.37 -24.08 -11.79
C VAL A 30 -25.55 -22.80 -11.85
N PHE A 31 -25.63 -22.08 -12.98
CA PHE A 31 -24.94 -20.81 -13.16
C PHE A 31 -25.85 -19.60 -12.97
N ARG A 32 -25.39 -18.63 -12.19
CA ARG A 32 -25.98 -17.28 -12.18
C ARG A 32 -25.86 -16.68 -13.58
N LYS A 33 -27.00 -16.42 -14.23
CA LYS A 33 -27.08 -15.87 -15.62
C LYS A 33 -26.35 -14.54 -15.81
N ARG A 34 -26.10 -13.80 -14.73
CA ARG A 34 -25.46 -12.48 -14.78
C ARG A 34 -23.93 -12.64 -14.91
N LYS A 35 -23.46 -12.88 -16.13
CA LYS A 35 -22.03 -12.98 -16.48
C LYS A 35 -21.25 -11.67 -16.30
N SER A 36 -21.91 -10.50 -16.31
CA SER A 36 -21.22 -9.21 -16.17
C SER A 36 -22.11 -8.10 -15.62
N LYS A 37 -21.50 -7.09 -14.99
CA LYS A 37 -22.14 -5.85 -14.54
C LYS A 37 -22.58 -5.03 -15.77
N ARG A 38 -23.76 -5.32 -16.33
CA ARG A 38 -24.43 -4.50 -17.36
C ARG A 38 -24.98 -3.17 -16.79
N GLY A 39 -24.19 -2.49 -15.98
CA GLY A 39 -24.52 -1.16 -15.46
C GLY A 39 -24.23 -0.07 -16.49
N ARG A 40 -24.61 1.17 -16.15
CA ARG A 40 -24.25 2.36 -16.92
C ARG A 40 -22.74 2.39 -17.18
N LYS A 41 -22.37 2.70 -18.43
CA LYS A 41 -20.96 2.84 -18.82
C LYS A 41 -20.31 3.99 -18.06
N ARG A 42 -19.01 3.84 -17.80
CA ARG A 42 -18.19 4.88 -17.16
C ARG A 42 -18.02 6.06 -18.12
N LYS A 43 -17.90 7.28 -17.58
CA LYS A 43 -17.53 8.48 -18.34
C LYS A 43 -16.04 8.47 -18.72
N THR A 44 -15.19 7.85 -17.91
CA THR A 44 -13.75 7.71 -18.19
C THR A 44 -13.49 6.52 -19.11
N THR A 45 -12.53 6.69 -20.02
CA THR A 45 -12.05 5.62 -20.89
C THR A 45 -10.80 4.96 -20.30
N PRO A 46 -10.44 3.73 -20.69
CA PRO A 46 -9.19 3.10 -20.25
C PRO A 46 -7.94 3.92 -20.59
N ARG A 47 -7.97 4.70 -21.69
CA ARG A 47 -6.89 5.61 -22.07
C ARG A 47 -6.76 6.77 -21.09
N THR A 48 -7.90 7.34 -20.68
CA THR A 48 -7.94 8.38 -19.64
C THR A 48 -7.41 7.87 -18.31
N ASP A 49 -7.83 6.67 -17.91
CA ASP A 49 -7.41 6.09 -16.63
C ASP A 49 -5.88 5.84 -16.64
N LYS A 50 -5.30 5.38 -17.76
CA LYS A 50 -3.84 5.28 -17.94
C LYS A 50 -3.15 6.65 -17.85
N PHE A 51 -3.72 7.68 -18.47
CA PHE A 51 -3.19 9.04 -18.38
C PHE A 51 -3.16 9.54 -16.93
N LEU A 52 -4.24 9.34 -16.17
CA LEU A 52 -4.32 9.72 -14.75
C LEU A 52 -3.24 9.02 -13.91
N VAL A 53 -3.07 7.71 -14.10
CA VAL A 53 -2.05 6.92 -13.39
C VAL A 53 -0.63 7.38 -13.76
N HIS A 54 -0.38 7.62 -15.05
CA HIS A 54 0.91 8.10 -15.52
C HIS A 54 1.25 9.48 -14.94
N ASN A 55 0.32 10.42 -15.04
CA ASN A 55 0.51 11.79 -14.59
C ASN A 55 0.69 11.89 -13.06
N SER A 56 -0.10 11.14 -12.30
CA SER A 56 0.06 11.04 -10.84
C SER A 56 1.39 10.42 -10.42
N THR A 57 1.97 9.54 -11.25
CA THR A 57 3.27 8.93 -10.97
C THR A 57 4.41 9.89 -11.31
N MET A 58 4.33 10.63 -12.41
CA MET A 58 5.33 11.63 -12.79
C MET A 58 5.30 12.88 -11.90
N HIS A 59 4.11 13.26 -11.43
CA HIS A 59 3.90 14.47 -10.63
C HIS A 59 3.12 14.15 -9.36
N PRO A 60 3.77 13.59 -8.32
CA PRO A 60 3.10 13.10 -7.12
C PRO A 60 2.43 14.20 -6.27
N TYR A 61 2.76 15.47 -6.51
CA TYR A 61 2.20 16.62 -5.79
C TYR A 61 0.92 17.17 -6.42
N LYS A 62 0.56 16.74 -7.64
CA LYS A 62 -0.66 17.23 -8.30
C LYS A 62 -1.89 16.72 -7.57
N THR A 63 -2.81 17.63 -7.33
CA THR A 63 -4.11 17.31 -6.73
C THR A 63 -5.08 16.76 -7.77
N SER A 64 -6.18 16.15 -7.33
CA SER A 64 -7.26 15.72 -8.23
C SER A 64 -7.90 16.88 -8.99
N LYS A 65 -7.86 18.11 -8.45
CA LYS A 65 -8.31 19.33 -9.15
C LYS A 65 -7.34 19.76 -10.25
N ASP A 66 -6.04 19.54 -10.06
CA ASP A 66 -5.05 19.81 -11.10
C ASP A 66 -5.22 18.84 -12.27
N LEU A 67 -5.37 17.55 -11.96
CA LEU A 67 -5.66 16.52 -12.95
C LEU A 67 -7.00 16.77 -13.67
N GLN A 68 -8.00 17.31 -12.97
CA GLN A 68 -9.27 17.72 -13.58
C GLN A 68 -9.07 18.82 -14.62
N ARG A 69 -8.28 19.86 -14.30
CA ARG A 69 -7.96 20.95 -15.22
C ARG A 69 -7.26 20.44 -16.47
N GLU A 70 -6.31 19.51 -16.31
CA GLU A 70 -5.60 18.90 -17.44
C GLU A 70 -6.49 18.03 -18.31
N LEU A 71 -7.39 17.24 -17.71
CA LEU A 71 -8.38 16.48 -18.47
C LEU A 71 -9.35 17.39 -19.22
N LEU A 72 -9.76 18.50 -18.61
CA LEU A 72 -10.63 19.49 -19.23
C LEU A 72 -9.95 20.16 -20.42
N ALA A 73 -8.64 20.42 -20.36
CA ALA A 73 -7.86 20.93 -21.49
C ALA A 73 -7.84 19.96 -22.68
N ILE A 74 -8.01 18.66 -22.44
CA ILE A 74 -8.10 17.61 -23.48
C ILE A 74 -9.57 17.37 -23.91
N GLY A 75 -10.50 18.22 -23.46
CA GLY A 75 -11.93 18.13 -23.80
C GLY A 75 -12.73 17.13 -22.96
N MET A 76 -12.14 16.60 -21.88
CA MET A 76 -12.80 15.67 -20.98
C MET A 76 -13.24 16.32 -19.67
N SER A 77 -14.54 16.61 -19.56
CA SER A 77 -15.14 17.04 -18.30
C SER A 77 -15.38 15.83 -17.37
N VAL A 78 -14.64 15.73 -16.28
CA VAL A 78 -14.81 14.70 -15.24
C VAL A 78 -14.68 15.36 -13.88
N ASP A 79 -15.52 14.98 -12.92
CA ASP A 79 -15.47 15.56 -11.58
C ASP A 79 -14.26 15.08 -10.77
N SER A 80 -13.69 15.95 -9.95
CA SER A 80 -12.56 15.64 -9.07
C SER A 80 -12.77 14.37 -8.21
N PRO A 81 -13.93 14.12 -7.58
CA PRO A 81 -14.18 12.87 -6.85
C PRO A 81 -14.13 11.62 -7.74
N THR A 82 -14.56 11.74 -9.00
CA THR A 82 -14.47 10.63 -9.96
C THR A 82 -13.00 10.30 -10.25
N ILE A 83 -12.15 11.32 -10.42
CA ILE A 83 -10.71 11.15 -10.61
C ILE A 83 -10.08 10.49 -9.38
N GLN A 84 -10.40 10.96 -8.18
CA GLN A 84 -9.90 10.36 -6.95
C GLN A 84 -10.28 8.89 -6.84
N ARG A 85 -11.54 8.53 -7.15
CA ARG A 85 -11.96 7.12 -7.18
C ARG A 85 -11.16 6.30 -8.19
N ARG A 86 -10.83 6.86 -9.36
CA ARG A 86 -9.99 6.17 -10.36
C ARG A 86 -8.57 5.94 -9.88
N LEU A 87 -7.99 6.92 -9.20
CA LEU A 87 -6.66 6.78 -8.61
C LEU A 87 -6.66 5.71 -7.51
N ILE A 88 -7.67 5.68 -6.64
CA ILE A 88 -7.84 4.65 -5.61
C ILE A 88 -8.03 3.26 -6.23
N GLU A 89 -8.87 3.12 -7.27
CA GLU A 89 -9.04 1.86 -8.02
C GLU A 89 -7.71 1.37 -8.64
N ALA A 90 -6.76 2.27 -8.90
CA ALA A 90 -5.43 1.98 -9.40
C ALA A 90 -4.34 1.98 -8.29
N GLU A 91 -4.74 1.89 -7.01
CA GLU A 91 -3.87 1.85 -5.84
C GLU A 91 -2.94 3.09 -5.68
N LYS A 92 -3.35 4.22 -6.26
CA LYS A 92 -2.70 5.53 -6.11
C LYS A 92 -3.35 6.31 -4.98
N PHE A 93 -2.83 6.13 -3.77
CA PHE A 93 -3.25 6.84 -2.57
C PHE A 93 -2.49 8.15 -2.40
N ALA A 94 -3.16 9.17 -1.84
CA ALA A 94 -2.48 10.36 -1.37
C ALA A 94 -1.53 9.99 -0.23
N ARG A 95 -0.27 10.43 -0.32
CA ARG A 95 0.74 10.23 0.72
C ARG A 95 0.92 11.51 1.52
N LYS A 96 1.07 11.38 2.83
CA LYS A 96 1.56 12.49 3.65
C LYS A 96 3.04 12.73 3.31
N PRO A 97 3.46 13.98 3.08
CA PRO A 97 4.88 14.28 2.91
C PRO A 97 5.62 13.89 4.19
N ILE A 98 6.84 13.35 4.03
CA ILE A 98 7.70 13.07 5.18
C ILE A 98 8.43 14.36 5.54
N GLU A 99 8.22 14.84 6.75
CA GLU A 99 8.96 15.99 7.27
C GLU A 99 10.42 15.58 7.49
N LYS A 100 11.31 16.25 6.76
CA LYS A 100 12.77 16.07 6.87
C LYS A 100 13.40 17.42 7.18
N GLN A 101 14.44 17.40 8.00
CA GLN A 101 15.24 18.61 8.23
C GLN A 101 15.87 19.07 6.92
N LEU A 102 15.86 20.38 6.67
CA LEU A 102 16.59 20.97 5.55
C LEU A 102 18.09 20.76 5.74
N LEU A 103 18.74 20.14 4.75
CA LEU A 103 20.18 19.90 4.81
C LEU A 103 20.95 21.21 4.62
N THR A 104 21.84 21.51 5.57
CA THR A 104 22.82 22.58 5.41
C THR A 104 23.85 22.22 4.33
N PRO A 105 24.56 23.20 3.72
CA PRO A 105 25.58 22.91 2.72
C PRO A 105 26.66 21.92 3.20
N ALA A 106 27.08 22.03 4.47
CA ALA A 106 28.03 21.11 5.08
C ALA A 106 27.49 19.68 5.18
N MET A 107 26.21 19.52 5.54
CA MET A 107 25.56 18.21 5.61
C MET A 107 25.41 17.56 4.23
N LYS A 108 25.11 18.33 3.19
CA LYS A 108 25.02 17.82 1.81
C LYS A 108 26.35 17.23 1.32
N LYS A 109 27.48 17.85 1.66
CA LYS A 109 28.83 17.34 1.37
C LYS A 109 29.08 15.98 2.02
N ASN A 110 28.58 15.77 3.24
CA ASN A 110 28.72 14.49 3.95
C ASN A 110 27.84 13.38 3.36
N VAL A 111 26.64 13.72 2.84
CA VAL A 111 25.77 12.76 2.16
C VAL A 111 26.42 12.23 0.87
N SER A 112 27.06 13.09 0.06
CA SER A 112 27.78 12.65 -1.14
C SER A 112 28.98 11.74 -0.84
N ILE A 113 29.62 11.93 0.32
CA ILE A 113 30.74 11.08 0.77
C ILE A 113 30.24 9.70 1.21
N GLY A 114 29.05 9.62 1.80
CA GLY A 114 28.42 8.37 2.24
C GLY A 114 27.97 7.47 1.09
N SER A 115 27.50 8.05 -0.03
CA SER A 115 27.11 7.28 -1.22
C SER A 115 28.28 6.67 -1.98
N GLY A 116 29.49 7.25 -1.87
CA GLY A 116 30.71 6.74 -2.52
C GLY A 116 31.47 5.69 -1.72
N ASN A 117 31.12 5.46 -0.45
CA ASN A 117 31.90 4.65 0.50
C ASN A 117 31.06 3.55 1.18
N ILE A 118 30.13 2.93 0.46
CA ILE A 118 29.29 1.86 1.02
C ILE A 118 30.14 0.68 1.50
N SER A 119 31.22 0.35 0.79
CA SER A 119 32.18 -0.70 1.17
C SER A 119 32.98 -0.34 2.43
N ALA A 120 33.50 0.88 2.54
CA ALA A 120 34.28 1.33 3.71
C ALA A 120 33.43 1.53 4.98
N GLY A 121 32.11 1.72 4.85
CA GLY A 121 31.17 1.88 5.96
C GLY A 121 30.97 0.61 6.80
N LEU A 122 30.94 -0.56 6.16
CA LEU A 122 30.71 -1.85 6.85
C LEU A 122 31.84 -2.19 7.83
N TYR A 123 33.10 -2.09 7.40
CA TYR A 123 34.27 -2.32 8.26
C TYR A 123 34.38 -1.32 9.44
N LYS A 124 33.82 -0.12 9.27
CA LYS A 124 33.83 0.92 10.31
C LYS A 124 32.70 0.73 11.33
N ILE A 125 31.57 0.15 10.92
CA ILE A 125 30.45 -0.19 11.82
C ILE A 125 30.82 -1.38 12.69
N GLU A 126 31.46 -2.42 12.15
CA GLU A 126 31.98 -3.55 12.95
C GLU A 126 32.95 -3.08 14.04
N ARG A 127 33.95 -2.25 13.71
CA ARG A 127 34.87 -1.71 14.73
C ARG A 127 34.19 -0.83 15.77
N ARG A 128 33.08 -0.17 15.42
CA ARG A 128 32.37 0.76 16.32
C ARG A 128 31.44 0.02 17.29
N LEU A 129 30.78 -1.04 16.82
CA LEU A 129 29.99 -1.95 17.65
C LEU A 129 30.86 -2.61 18.74
N TYR A 130 32.05 -3.09 18.37
CA TYR A 130 33.01 -3.62 19.35
C TYR A 130 33.56 -2.56 20.33
N SER A 131 33.61 -1.28 19.94
CA SER A 131 34.13 -0.21 20.81
C SER A 131 33.12 0.23 21.88
N ASP A 132 31.84 0.32 21.54
CA ASP A 132 30.83 0.84 22.47
C ASP A 132 30.36 -0.23 23.47
N ASP A 133 30.31 -1.50 23.08
CA ASP A 133 30.01 -2.60 24.01
C ASP A 133 31.18 -2.92 24.96
N ALA A 134 32.43 -2.83 24.48
CA ALA A 134 33.61 -2.99 25.34
C ALA A 134 33.75 -1.86 26.37
N LYS A 135 33.43 -0.62 25.99
CA LYS A 135 33.38 0.51 26.94
C LYS A 135 32.28 0.33 27.98
N ARG A 136 31.10 -0.16 27.57
CA ARG A 136 30.01 -0.48 28.52
C ARG A 136 30.40 -1.56 29.52
N LEU A 137 31.07 -2.63 29.07
CA LEU A 137 31.56 -3.70 29.96
C LEU A 137 32.61 -3.18 30.95
N LEU A 138 33.51 -2.30 30.52
CA LEU A 138 34.53 -1.71 31.39
C LEU A 138 33.93 -0.79 32.45
N VAL A 139 32.92 0.01 32.09
CA VAL A 139 32.16 0.83 33.06
C VAL A 139 31.41 -0.04 34.07
N MET A 140 30.83 -1.16 33.63
CA MET A 140 30.16 -2.11 34.53
C MET A 140 31.15 -2.80 35.48
N LEU A 141 32.31 -3.23 34.99
CA LEU A 141 33.36 -3.84 35.82
C LEU A 141 33.91 -2.87 36.86
N VAL A 142 34.19 -1.61 36.48
CA VAL A 142 34.66 -0.59 37.43
C VAL A 142 33.59 -0.30 38.49
N SER A 143 32.31 -0.30 38.11
CA SER A 143 31.21 -0.13 39.07
C SER A 143 31.09 -1.33 40.03
N PHE A 144 31.22 -2.56 39.53
CA PHE A 144 31.24 -3.77 40.36
C PHE A 144 32.41 -3.79 41.35
N ILE A 145 33.62 -3.44 40.89
CA ILE A 145 34.81 -3.39 41.74
C ILE A 145 34.64 -2.35 42.84
N LYS A 146 34.07 -1.17 42.53
CA LYS A 146 33.77 -0.14 43.55
C LYS A 146 32.79 -0.64 44.61
N ILE A 147 31.71 -1.32 44.20
CA ILE A 147 30.72 -1.90 45.13
C ILE A 147 31.40 -2.94 46.03
N LEU A 148 32.23 -3.81 45.46
CA LEU A 148 32.90 -4.89 46.18
C LEU A 148 33.94 -4.35 47.17
N LEU A 149 34.72 -3.33 46.79
CA LEU A 149 35.65 -2.62 47.69
C LEU A 149 34.90 -1.94 48.84
N HIS A 150 33.79 -1.28 48.55
CA HIS A 150 32.98 -0.61 49.57
C HIS A 150 32.38 -1.62 50.56
N ALA A 151 31.96 -2.80 50.09
CA ALA A 151 31.46 -3.88 50.95
C ALA A 151 32.55 -4.52 51.83
N ILE A 152 33.81 -4.54 51.38
CA ILE A 152 34.95 -5.03 52.15
C ILE A 152 35.41 -3.99 53.20
N LEU A 153 35.37 -2.69 52.87
CA LEU A 153 35.78 -1.59 53.77
C LEU A 153 34.77 -1.30 54.90
N LEU A 154 33.53 -1.77 54.80
CA LEU A 154 32.47 -1.64 55.81
C LEU A 154 32.35 -2.86 56.75
N ARG A 155 33.30 -3.80 56.66
CA ARG A 155 33.41 -4.98 57.50
C ARG A 155 34.61 -4.85 58.43
#